data_AF-A0A0N0YKR0-F1
#
_entry.id   AF-A0A0N0YKR0-F1
#
_cell.length_a   1.000
_cell.length_b   1.000
_cell.length_c   1.000
_cell.angle_alpha   90.00
_cell.angle_beta   90.00
_cell.angle_gamma   90.00
#
_symmetry.space_group_name_H-M   'P 1'
#
loop_
_entity.id
_entity.type
_entity.pdbx_description
1 polymer ?
#
loop_
_entity_poly.entity_id
_entity_poly.type
_entity_poly.pdbx_seq_one_letter_code
_entity_poly.pdbx_strand_id
1 'polypeptide(L)'
;MRVNEESHGTPRGDGETAAPWAEFGQQLKCLRRRAGLTQRQLGQRVGYHHSLISRWESGTREPMPGAVDCLERVLDAHGVLSSLVAAPRGNPERAWQGNLGAGFFSPLPGGEWHQPVPASLGGGWPLLLPPGACPMHVADACEVPAFVDLPVLLVRMRAACAAAVPDAAEPEVIHGLVALLGRCERVAACTTSTTSAGMVEHILGGLVAWAGAVDAAGRSPAVQLRLAAHFAQLAGRLRMYWGQGALSMAWVGHGLRWAEAGGDVGVRATLMTDLCTLARLDGDGASSLSYARAIGALDGRRGWIATLSHMYRARGHAVLGEGAESRRQAELGRRRLERLDARDLGEAPWLAAGQGQLRMEATVAGGLRDLAAVTGDRATARSAARSAVRAMEQLPDGMLPTRLLLTVRLADSHVCAGDLDVALELAGAVVDQAVSARRRTISQELEGLRDRLSGVWGGVREVREFGERLRAAVEASRA
;
A
#
# COMPACT_ATOMS: atom_id res chain seq x y z
N MET A 1 24.05 48.77 60.13
CA MET A 1 22.58 48.55 60.03
C MET A 1 22.15 48.85 58.60
N ARG A 2 21.77 47.81 57.84
CA ARG A 2 21.05 47.72 56.55
C ARG A 2 21.42 46.35 55.93
N VAL A 3 20.87 45.26 56.47
CA VAL A 3 19.74 44.44 55.98
C VAL A 3 20.02 43.75 54.63
N ASN A 4 19.97 42.41 54.67
CA ASN A 4 20.02 41.42 53.60
C ASN A 4 19.05 41.68 52.44
N GLU A 5 19.43 41.24 51.24
CA GLU A 5 18.50 40.59 50.31
C GLU A 5 19.24 39.53 49.48
N GLU A 6 18.84 38.28 49.70
CA GLU A 6 19.34 37.07 49.05
C GLU A 6 18.83 37.00 47.60
N SER A 7 19.73 37.01 46.62
CA SER A 7 19.35 36.78 45.22
C SER A 7 19.01 35.30 45.03
N HIS A 8 17.71 35.00 44.96
CA HIS A 8 17.19 33.70 44.59
C HIS A 8 17.56 33.39 43.13
N GLY A 9 18.41 32.37 42.96
CA GLY A 9 18.71 31.77 41.67
C GLY A 9 17.46 31.17 41.05
N THR A 10 17.08 31.67 39.88
CA THR A 10 16.04 31.06 39.05
C THR A 10 16.61 29.78 38.42
N PRO A 11 15.98 28.61 38.57
CA PRO A 11 16.38 27.43 37.81
C PRO A 11 15.92 27.65 36.36
N ARG A 12 16.89 27.71 35.44
CA ARG A 12 16.61 27.59 34.00
C ARG A 12 16.15 26.16 33.75
N GLY A 13 14.85 25.99 33.52
CA GLY A 13 14.27 24.75 33.03
C GLY A 13 14.64 24.56 31.57
N ASP A 14 15.45 23.54 31.30
CA ASP A 14 15.87 23.13 29.96
C ASP A 14 14.71 22.43 29.25
N GLY A 15 13.99 23.18 28.41
CA GLY A 15 13.24 22.60 27.31
C GLY A 15 14.24 22.17 26.24
N GLU A 16 14.64 20.90 26.27
CA GLU A 16 15.58 20.29 25.32
C GLU A 16 15.00 20.40 23.89
N THR A 17 15.34 21.48 23.21
CA THR A 17 14.96 21.69 21.81
C THR A 17 15.82 20.73 21.00
N ALA A 18 15.20 19.75 20.34
CA ALA A 18 15.91 18.76 19.53
C ALA A 18 16.90 19.47 18.60
N ALA A 19 18.16 19.05 18.64
CA ALA A 19 19.23 19.72 17.92
C ALA A 19 18.91 19.69 16.40
N PRO A 20 18.94 20.84 15.67
CA PRO A 20 18.44 20.95 14.29
C PRO A 20 19.07 19.99 13.27
N TRP A 21 20.17 19.33 13.65
CA TRP A 21 20.94 18.40 12.84
C TRP A 21 21.07 17.01 13.46
N ALA A 22 20.17 16.64 14.37
CA ALA A 22 20.24 15.36 15.09
C ALA A 22 20.34 14.16 14.14
N GLU A 23 19.53 14.14 13.07
CA GLU A 23 19.53 13.07 12.08
C GLU A 23 20.86 12.97 11.30
N PHE A 24 21.38 14.11 10.83
CA PHE A 24 22.70 14.17 10.20
C PHE A 24 23.80 13.70 11.16
N GLY A 25 23.75 14.14 12.42
CA GLY A 25 24.72 13.78 13.44
C GLY A 25 24.71 12.30 13.79
N GLN A 26 23.52 11.71 13.88
CA GLN A 26 23.35 10.29 14.14
C GLN A 26 23.87 9.43 12.98
N GLN A 27 23.59 9.81 11.73
CA GLN A 27 24.09 9.09 10.56
C GLN A 27 25.61 9.22 10.42
N LEU A 28 26.16 10.42 10.63
CA LEU A 28 27.60 10.64 10.66
C LEU A 28 28.28 9.75 11.73
N LYS A 29 27.72 9.70 12.94
CA LYS A 29 28.22 8.87 14.05
C LYS A 29 28.14 7.38 13.72
N CYS A 30 27.06 6.94 13.09
CA CYS A 30 26.87 5.55 12.66
C CYS A 30 27.90 5.14 11.60
N LEU A 31 28.03 5.92 10.53
CA LEU A 31 28.97 5.69 9.44
C LEU A 31 30.42 5.69 9.93
N ARG A 32 30.78 6.65 10.81
CA ARG A 32 32.09 6.68 11.45
C ARG A 32 32.38 5.39 12.23
N ARG A 33 31.41 4.91 13.02
CA ARG A 33 31.55 3.67 13.81
C ARG A 33 31.68 2.44 12.92
N ARG A 34 30.90 2.35 11.84
CA ARG A 34 30.99 1.27 10.83
C ARG A 34 32.35 1.26 10.15
N ALA A 35 32.92 2.43 9.87
CA ALA A 35 34.28 2.58 9.35
C ALA A 35 35.38 2.33 10.40
N GLY A 36 35.02 2.01 11.66
CA GLY A 36 35.98 1.75 12.74
C GLY A 36 36.77 2.97 13.20
N LEU A 37 36.30 4.20 12.92
CA LEU A 37 37.04 5.43 13.19
C LEU A 37 36.63 6.07 14.51
N THR A 38 37.61 6.63 15.23
CA THR A 38 37.35 7.61 16.30
C THR A 38 37.04 8.99 15.71
N GLN A 39 36.39 9.87 16.49
CA GLN A 39 36.12 11.26 16.04
C GLN A 39 37.43 12.01 15.68
N ARG A 40 38.53 11.70 16.37
CA ARG A 40 39.86 12.27 16.11
C ARG A 40 40.45 11.77 14.80
N GLN A 41 40.35 10.48 14.51
CA GLN A 41 40.80 9.90 13.25
C GLN A 41 39.96 10.37 12.06
N LEU A 42 38.64 10.48 12.23
CA LEU A 42 37.79 11.03 11.19
C LEU A 42 38.16 12.48 10.91
N GLY A 43 38.28 13.31 11.96
CA GLY A 43 38.71 14.71 11.83
C GLY A 43 40.03 14.87 11.07
N GLN A 44 41.03 14.05 11.37
CA GLN A 44 42.31 14.04 10.64
C GLN A 44 42.14 13.70 9.16
N ARG A 45 41.27 12.76 8.81
CA ARG A 45 41.04 12.34 7.41
C ARG A 45 40.27 13.35 6.58
N VAL A 46 39.37 14.13 7.20
CA VAL A 46 38.59 15.16 6.50
C VAL A 46 39.14 16.58 6.66
N GLY A 47 40.26 16.76 7.38
CA GLY A 47 40.91 18.07 7.56
C GLY A 47 40.23 18.98 8.60
N TYR A 48 39.47 18.41 9.55
CA TYR A 48 38.76 19.16 10.58
C TYR A 48 39.14 18.72 12.00
N HIS A 49 39.09 19.64 12.95
CA HIS A 49 39.34 19.30 14.35
C HIS A 49 38.21 18.41 14.91
N HIS A 50 38.56 17.44 15.76
CA HIS A 50 37.62 16.45 16.31
C HIS A 50 36.43 17.06 17.08
N SER A 51 36.61 18.24 17.67
CA SER A 51 35.51 18.98 18.33
C SER A 51 34.45 19.50 17.36
N LEU A 52 34.78 19.68 16.07
CA LEU A 52 33.79 19.98 15.04
C LEU A 52 33.03 18.71 14.63
N ILE A 53 33.73 17.57 14.49
CA ILE A 53 33.10 16.26 14.28
C ILE A 53 32.10 15.95 15.41
N SER A 54 32.49 16.18 16.67
CA SER A 54 31.59 15.96 17.81
C SER A 54 30.35 16.86 17.77
N ARG A 55 30.47 18.11 17.30
CA ARG A 55 29.33 19.04 17.19
C ARG A 55 28.39 18.70 16.04
N TRP A 56 28.94 18.16 14.95
CA TRP A 56 28.14 17.59 13.87
C TRP A 56 27.43 16.32 14.35
N GLU A 57 28.12 15.42 15.04
CA GLU A 57 27.53 14.19 15.59
C GLU A 57 26.45 14.44 16.65
N SER A 58 26.54 15.54 17.41
CA SER A 58 25.51 15.94 18.36
C SER A 58 24.36 16.72 17.73
N GLY A 59 24.42 17.02 16.42
CA GLY A 59 23.39 17.79 15.72
C GLY A 59 23.30 19.26 16.13
N THR A 60 24.26 19.75 16.92
CA THR A 60 24.27 21.13 17.45
C THR A 60 24.79 22.15 16.45
N ARG A 61 25.40 21.69 15.34
CA ARG A 61 25.97 22.56 14.32
C ARG A 61 25.66 22.07 12.92
N GLU A 62 25.40 23.03 12.04
CA GLU A 62 25.23 22.80 10.60
C GLU A 62 26.52 22.25 9.95
N PRO A 63 26.45 21.13 9.22
CA PRO A 63 27.51 20.67 8.34
C PRO A 63 27.70 21.63 7.18
N MET A 64 28.96 21.98 6.95
CA MET A 64 29.35 22.85 5.83
C MET A 64 29.33 22.03 4.54
N PRO A 65 28.83 22.56 3.40
CA PRO A 65 28.71 21.81 2.15
C PRO A 65 30.01 21.10 1.72
N GLY A 66 31.15 21.81 1.75
CA GLY A 66 32.46 21.19 1.41
C GLY A 66 32.94 20.12 2.41
N ALA A 67 32.43 20.12 3.65
CA ALA A 67 32.73 19.07 4.62
C ALA A 67 31.90 17.80 4.36
N VAL A 68 30.66 17.94 3.87
CA VAL A 68 29.76 16.83 3.55
C VAL A 68 30.35 15.99 2.42
N ASP A 69 30.81 16.62 1.35
CA ASP A 69 31.45 15.90 0.22
C ASP A 69 32.70 15.13 0.65
N CYS A 70 33.42 15.66 1.64
CA CYS A 70 34.62 15.01 2.17
C CYS A 70 34.25 13.83 3.10
N LEU A 71 33.22 13.99 3.92
CA LEU A 71 32.68 12.93 4.78
C LEU A 71 32.08 11.80 3.96
N GLU A 72 31.33 12.11 2.89
CA GLU A 72 30.79 11.16 1.92
C GLU A 72 31.87 10.26 1.35
N ARG A 73 32.96 10.86 0.88
CA ARG A 73 34.08 10.14 0.27
C ARG A 73 34.86 9.30 1.28
N VAL A 74 35.10 9.83 2.48
CA VAL A 74 35.92 9.15 3.50
C VAL A 74 35.17 8.02 4.20
N LEU A 75 33.84 8.11 4.29
CA LEU A 75 32.98 7.13 4.95
C LEU A 75 32.24 6.20 3.98
N ASP A 76 32.45 6.37 2.67
CA ASP A 76 31.73 5.67 1.59
C ASP A 76 30.21 5.73 1.78
N ALA A 77 29.70 6.94 2.03
CA ALA A 77 28.32 7.14 2.48
C ALA A 77 27.28 7.18 1.34
N HIS A 78 27.70 6.99 0.08
CA HIS A 78 26.85 6.85 -1.12
C HIS A 78 25.71 7.89 -1.23
N GLY A 79 25.95 9.13 -0.81
CA GLY A 79 24.98 10.23 -0.90
C GLY A 79 24.02 10.35 0.29
N VAL A 80 24.17 9.50 1.33
CA VAL A 80 23.34 9.54 2.54
C VAL A 80 23.47 10.89 3.26
N LEU A 81 24.69 11.36 3.53
CA LEU A 81 24.93 12.64 4.20
C LEU A 81 24.51 13.82 3.30
N SER A 82 24.76 13.75 1.98
CA SER A 82 24.33 14.76 1.02
C SER A 82 22.81 14.88 0.96
N SER A 83 22.08 13.76 1.01
CA SER A 83 20.61 13.76 1.00
C SER A 83 19.99 14.42 2.23
N LEU A 84 20.63 14.29 3.40
CA LEU A 84 20.20 14.90 4.66
C LEU A 84 20.42 16.42 4.68
N VAL A 85 21.39 16.91 3.91
CA VAL A 85 21.61 18.35 3.72
C VAL A 85 20.71 18.93 2.63
N ALA A 86 20.43 18.15 1.58
CA ALA A 86 19.60 18.53 0.44
C ALA A 86 18.08 18.38 0.68
N ALA A 87 17.66 17.62 1.71
CA ALA A 87 16.27 17.58 2.13
C ALA A 87 15.80 19.00 2.48
N PRO A 88 14.66 19.48 1.95
CA PRO A 88 14.13 20.77 2.35
C PRO A 88 13.91 20.74 3.86
N ARG A 89 14.66 21.57 4.58
CA ARG A 89 14.53 21.70 6.04
C ARG A 89 13.28 22.51 6.37
N GLY A 90 12.12 21.92 6.08
CA GLY A 90 10.97 22.14 6.91
C GLY A 90 11.20 21.33 8.17
N ASN A 91 11.37 22.00 9.31
CA ASN A 91 11.12 21.34 10.56
C ASN A 91 9.67 20.82 10.51
N PRO A 92 9.39 19.50 10.53
CA PRO A 92 8.02 19.00 10.50
C PRO A 92 7.19 19.51 11.70
N GLU A 93 7.84 19.97 12.77
CA GLU A 93 7.20 20.55 13.94
C GLU A 93 6.96 22.07 13.88
N ARG A 94 7.53 22.83 12.91
CA ARG A 94 7.36 24.30 12.84
C ARG A 94 6.43 24.82 11.73
N ALA A 95 5.62 23.97 11.10
CA ALA A 95 4.60 24.44 10.16
C ALA A 95 3.25 23.69 10.25
N TRP A 96 3.05 22.82 11.24
CA TRP A 96 1.70 22.34 11.53
C TRP A 96 0.99 23.41 12.34
N GLN A 97 0.11 24.18 11.69
CA GLN A 97 -0.69 25.21 12.37
C GLN A 97 -1.90 24.60 13.10
N GLY A 98 -2.01 23.27 13.17
CA GLY A 98 -3.22 22.59 13.61
C GLY A 98 -4.39 22.84 12.65
N ASN A 99 -5.54 22.25 12.98
CA ASN A 99 -6.84 22.59 12.42
C ASN A 99 -7.04 22.16 10.95
N LEU A 100 -6.97 20.85 10.72
CA LEU A 100 -7.45 20.23 9.47
C LEU A 100 -8.95 20.52 9.18
N GLY A 101 -9.66 21.09 10.15
CA GLY A 101 -11.07 21.46 10.06
C GLY A 101 -12.00 20.27 10.29
N ALA A 102 -13.18 20.51 10.86
CA ALA A 102 -14.13 19.45 11.21
C ALA A 102 -14.55 18.57 10.01
N GLY A 103 -14.58 19.13 8.79
CA GLY A 103 -14.90 18.38 7.56
C GLY A 103 -13.85 17.34 7.17
N PHE A 104 -12.61 17.46 7.64
CA PHE A 104 -11.54 16.50 7.35
C PHE A 104 -11.74 15.16 8.08
N PHE A 105 -12.34 15.22 9.27
CA PHE A 105 -12.72 14.08 10.10
C PHE A 105 -14.23 13.77 9.99
N SER A 106 -14.78 13.87 8.77
CA SER A 106 -16.19 13.58 8.50
C SER A 106 -16.61 12.17 8.99
N PRO A 107 -17.89 11.96 9.35
CA PRO A 107 -18.40 10.67 9.77
C PRO A 107 -18.04 9.57 8.76
N LEU A 108 -17.54 8.45 9.28
CA LEU A 108 -17.10 7.33 8.46
C LEU A 108 -18.25 6.35 8.21
N PRO A 109 -18.30 5.69 7.04
CA PRO A 109 -19.20 4.57 6.83
C PRO A 109 -18.90 3.44 7.81
N GLY A 110 -19.94 2.69 8.22
CA GLY A 110 -19.78 1.51 9.08
C GLY A 110 -20.65 1.58 10.33
N GLY A 111 -20.93 0.41 10.89
CA GLY A 111 -21.66 0.27 12.16
C GLY A 111 -20.71 -0.01 13.32
N GLU A 112 -21.24 0.00 14.54
CA GLU A 112 -20.48 -0.40 15.70
C GLU A 112 -20.06 -1.87 15.60
N TRP A 113 -18.79 -2.15 15.91
CA TRP A 113 -18.27 -3.50 15.99
C TRP A 113 -18.07 -3.86 17.47
N HIS A 114 -18.53 -5.06 17.85
CA HIS A 114 -18.51 -5.52 19.25
C HIS A 114 -17.96 -6.93 19.47
N GLN A 115 -17.47 -7.59 18.42
CA GLN A 115 -16.95 -8.96 18.54
C GLN A 115 -15.56 -8.97 19.21
N PRO A 116 -14.82 -10.09 19.27
CA PRO A 116 -13.38 -10.06 19.55
C PRO A 116 -12.57 -10.14 18.24
N VAL A 117 -11.32 -9.66 18.28
CA VAL A 117 -10.40 -9.82 17.14
C VAL A 117 -10.30 -11.31 16.81
N PRO A 118 -10.56 -11.73 15.56
CA PRO A 118 -10.54 -13.15 15.22
C PRO A 118 -9.19 -13.81 15.53
N ALA A 119 -9.21 -14.92 16.28
CA ALA A 119 -8.01 -15.68 16.63
C ALA A 119 -7.24 -16.19 15.39
N SER A 120 -7.94 -16.38 14.27
CA SER A 120 -7.34 -16.76 12.97
C SER A 120 -6.32 -15.74 12.45
N LEU A 121 -6.34 -14.49 12.91
CA LEU A 121 -5.36 -13.48 12.55
C LEU A 121 -4.02 -13.68 13.27
N GLY A 122 -4.00 -14.40 14.40
CA GLY A 122 -2.79 -14.67 15.19
C GLY A 122 -1.84 -15.68 14.55
N GLY A 123 -2.32 -16.56 13.67
CA GLY A 123 -1.47 -17.50 12.95
C GLY A 123 -0.48 -16.77 12.04
N GLY A 124 0.83 -16.92 12.24
CA GLY A 124 1.84 -16.19 11.47
C GLY A 124 1.90 -14.69 11.78
N TRP A 125 1.61 -14.33 13.04
CA TRP A 125 1.88 -13.00 13.60
C TRP A 125 3.39 -12.71 13.55
N PRO A 126 3.82 -11.54 13.03
CA PRO A 126 5.24 -11.21 12.96
C PRO A 126 5.79 -10.83 14.33
N LEU A 127 7.07 -11.14 14.57
CA LEU A 127 7.82 -10.64 15.73
C LEU A 127 8.44 -9.27 15.48
N LEU A 128 8.76 -8.98 14.21
CA LEU A 128 9.39 -7.74 13.76
C LEU A 128 8.67 -7.19 12.53
N LEU A 129 8.51 -5.87 12.46
CA LEU A 129 8.23 -5.16 11.22
C LEU A 129 9.55 -4.93 10.48
N PRO A 130 9.59 -5.14 9.15
CA PRO A 130 10.78 -4.82 8.38
C PRO A 130 11.01 -3.29 8.34
N PRO A 131 12.25 -2.85 8.11
CA PRO A 131 12.56 -1.43 7.89
C PRO A 131 11.62 -0.80 6.84
N GLY A 132 11.13 0.40 7.13
CA GLY A 132 10.24 1.15 6.24
C GLY A 132 8.77 0.76 6.28
N ALA A 133 8.39 -0.33 6.96
CA ALA A 133 6.98 -0.69 7.15
C ALA A 133 6.29 0.10 8.27
N CYS A 134 7.04 0.61 9.24
CA CYS A 134 6.51 1.41 10.33
C CYS A 134 6.38 2.89 9.90
N PRO A 135 5.21 3.54 10.08
CA PRO A 135 5.05 4.95 9.72
C PRO A 135 5.86 5.91 10.61
N MET A 136 6.39 5.44 11.74
CA MET A 136 7.24 6.22 12.65
C MET A 136 8.74 6.03 12.40
N HIS A 137 9.16 4.82 11.99
CA HIS A 137 10.57 4.45 11.87
C HIS A 137 10.88 3.99 10.45
N VAL A 138 11.64 4.79 9.72
CA VAL A 138 11.93 4.54 8.30
C VAL A 138 13.04 3.53 8.09
N ALA A 139 14.08 3.54 8.94
CA ALA A 139 15.31 2.75 8.73
C ALA A 139 15.43 1.50 9.61
N ASP A 140 14.63 1.40 10.67
CA ASP A 140 14.78 0.38 11.70
C ASP A 140 13.70 -0.70 11.61
N ALA A 141 14.09 -1.94 11.91
CA ALA A 141 13.14 -2.99 12.20
C ALA A 141 12.47 -2.70 13.56
N CYS A 142 11.16 -2.86 13.64
CA CYS A 142 10.39 -2.53 14.84
C CYS A 142 9.88 -3.80 15.52
N GLU A 143 10.07 -3.92 16.84
CA GLU A 143 9.45 -4.99 17.61
C GLU A 143 7.93 -4.87 17.61
N VAL A 144 7.27 -6.01 17.38
CA VAL A 144 5.82 -6.12 17.35
C VAL A 144 5.36 -6.72 18.67
N PRO A 145 4.42 -6.08 19.38
CA PRO A 145 3.81 -6.66 20.57
C PRO A 145 3.16 -8.02 20.29
N ALA A 146 3.07 -8.87 21.31
CA ALA A 146 2.46 -10.18 21.13
C ALA A 146 0.98 -10.05 20.74
N PHE A 147 0.47 -10.96 19.92
CA PHE A 147 -0.91 -10.92 19.46
C PHE A 147 -1.93 -10.91 20.62
N VAL A 148 -1.60 -11.58 21.73
CA VAL A 148 -2.43 -11.63 22.94
C VAL A 148 -2.61 -10.25 23.60
N ASP A 149 -1.69 -9.32 23.37
CA ASP A 149 -1.73 -7.96 23.94
C ASP A 149 -2.58 -7.00 23.09
N LEU A 150 -2.99 -7.40 21.88
CA LEU A 150 -3.72 -6.55 20.95
C LEU A 150 -5.01 -5.94 21.55
N PRO A 151 -5.85 -6.67 22.32
CA PRO A 151 -7.01 -6.06 22.99
C PRO A 151 -6.61 -4.92 23.93
N VAL A 152 -5.49 -5.06 24.66
CA VAL A 152 -4.96 -4.03 25.56
C VAL A 152 -4.50 -2.82 24.76
N LEU A 153 -3.80 -3.03 23.64
CA LEU A 153 -3.37 -1.94 22.76
C LEU A 153 -4.55 -1.16 22.18
N LEU A 154 -5.66 -1.83 21.84
CA LEU A 154 -6.87 -1.15 21.36
C LEU A 154 -7.54 -0.31 22.45
N VAL A 155 -7.48 -0.74 23.72
CA VAL A 155 -7.93 0.08 24.86
C VAL A 155 -7.02 1.29 25.04
N ARG A 156 -5.69 1.10 24.95
CA ARG A 156 -4.71 2.20 25.02
C ARG A 156 -4.92 3.23 23.91
N MET A 157 -5.19 2.79 22.67
CA MET A 157 -5.52 3.70 21.55
C MET A 157 -6.72 4.59 21.89
N ARG A 158 -7.78 4.04 22.49
CA ARG A 158 -8.96 4.81 22.92
C ARG A 158 -8.61 5.79 24.04
N ALA A 159 -7.79 5.37 25.01
CA ALA A 159 -7.32 6.23 26.09
C ALA A 159 -6.44 7.39 25.55
N ALA A 160 -5.53 7.10 24.62
CA ALA A 160 -4.69 8.10 23.96
C ALA A 160 -5.52 9.13 23.17
N CYS A 161 -6.58 8.68 22.50
CA CYS A 161 -7.55 9.56 21.86
C CYS A 161 -8.21 10.53 22.86
N ALA A 162 -8.56 10.06 24.07
CA ALA A 162 -9.18 10.92 25.09
C ALA A 162 -8.17 11.89 25.74
N ALA A 163 -6.91 11.46 25.91
CA ALA A 163 -5.89 12.26 26.57
C ALA A 163 -5.28 13.33 25.66
N ALA A 164 -5.25 13.12 24.34
CA ALA A 164 -4.63 14.01 23.35
C ALA A 164 -3.13 14.33 23.60
N VAL A 165 -2.44 13.54 24.43
CA VAL A 165 -1.01 13.64 24.77
C VAL A 165 -0.27 12.41 24.22
N PRO A 166 1.02 12.50 23.81
CA PRO A 166 1.79 11.31 23.46
C PRO A 166 1.87 10.38 24.66
N ASP A 167 1.34 9.16 24.50
CA ASP A 167 1.51 8.09 25.48
C ASP A 167 2.86 7.41 25.20
N ALA A 168 3.62 7.01 26.22
CA ALA A 168 4.82 6.20 26.03
C ALA A 168 4.51 4.88 25.29
N ALA A 169 3.25 4.43 25.30
CA ALA A 169 2.77 3.27 24.57
C ALA A 169 2.39 3.54 23.09
N GLU A 170 2.44 4.78 22.59
CA GLU A 170 2.11 5.12 21.19
C GLU A 170 2.87 4.25 20.17
N PRO A 171 4.19 4.02 20.31
CA PRO A 171 4.92 3.09 19.45
C PRO A 171 4.36 1.66 19.43
N GLU A 172 4.05 1.10 20.59
CA GLU A 172 3.52 -0.28 20.70
C GLU A 172 2.17 -0.41 19.99
N VAL A 173 1.29 0.58 20.17
CA VAL A 173 -0.01 0.62 19.50
C VAL A 173 0.18 0.67 17.99
N ILE A 174 1.04 1.56 17.48
CA ILE A 174 1.29 1.67 16.04
C ILE A 174 1.88 0.38 15.48
N HIS A 175 2.89 -0.22 16.13
CA HIS A 175 3.51 -1.46 15.67
C HIS A 175 2.50 -2.62 15.62
N GLY A 176 1.67 -2.76 16.67
CA GLY A 176 0.62 -3.77 16.73
C GLY A 176 -0.43 -3.60 15.64
N LEU A 177 -0.82 -2.36 15.33
CA LEU A 177 -1.79 -2.06 14.27
C LEU A 177 -1.22 -2.28 12.85
N VAL A 178 0.06 -1.95 12.61
CA VAL A 178 0.73 -2.26 11.34
C VAL A 178 0.83 -3.77 11.13
N ALA A 179 1.18 -4.54 12.18
CA ALA A 179 1.19 -6.00 12.11
C ALA A 179 -0.22 -6.56 11.81
N LEU A 180 -1.24 -6.02 12.47
CA LEU A 180 -2.64 -6.39 12.24
C LEU A 180 -3.10 -6.11 10.81
N LEU A 181 -2.78 -4.93 10.27
CA LEU A 181 -3.06 -4.56 8.89
C LEU A 181 -2.48 -5.62 7.93
N GLY A 182 -1.18 -5.95 8.07
CA GLY A 182 -0.52 -6.95 7.24
C GLY A 182 -1.13 -8.35 7.38
N ARG A 183 -1.64 -8.72 8.56
CA ARG A 183 -2.42 -9.96 8.74
C ARG A 183 -3.75 -9.92 8.00
N CYS A 184 -4.50 -8.83 8.11
CA CYS A 184 -5.76 -8.67 7.41
C CYS A 184 -5.59 -8.68 5.88
N GLU A 185 -4.55 -8.03 5.36
CA GLU A 185 -4.22 -8.06 3.94
C GLU A 185 -3.90 -9.48 3.44
N ARG A 186 -3.10 -10.23 4.21
CA ARG A 186 -2.80 -11.64 3.88
C ARG A 186 -4.05 -12.52 3.90
N VAL A 187 -4.90 -12.39 4.92
CA VAL A 187 -6.17 -13.15 4.96
C VAL A 187 -7.08 -12.77 3.79
N ALA A 188 -7.15 -11.48 3.43
CA ALA A 188 -7.91 -11.02 2.27
C ALA A 188 -7.30 -11.48 0.93
N ALA A 189 -6.00 -11.76 0.86
CA ALA A 189 -5.35 -12.33 -0.32
C ALA A 189 -5.58 -13.84 -0.46
N CYS A 190 -5.65 -14.57 0.67
CA CYS A 190 -5.71 -16.03 0.68
C CYS A 190 -7.13 -16.60 0.82
N THR A 191 -8.08 -15.83 1.37
CA THR A 191 -9.43 -16.33 1.71
C THR A 191 -10.53 -15.48 1.08
N THR A 192 -11.74 -16.03 1.02
CA THR A 192 -12.96 -15.31 0.58
C THR A 192 -13.79 -14.79 1.76
N SER A 193 -13.28 -14.92 2.98
CA SER A 193 -13.99 -14.57 4.22
C SER A 193 -14.23 -13.06 4.36
N THR A 194 -15.36 -12.72 4.98
CA THR A 194 -15.77 -11.33 5.28
C THR A 194 -15.56 -10.92 6.72
N THR A 195 -15.11 -11.85 7.58
CA THR A 195 -15.08 -11.68 9.05
C THR A 195 -14.26 -10.48 9.51
N SER A 196 -13.27 -10.03 8.74
CA SER A 196 -12.38 -8.95 9.15
C SER A 196 -12.85 -7.54 8.79
N ALA A 197 -13.85 -7.33 7.91
CA ALA A 197 -14.16 -5.96 7.46
C ALA A 197 -14.67 -5.04 8.56
N GLY A 198 -15.65 -5.49 9.35
CA GLY A 198 -16.18 -4.66 10.43
C GLY A 198 -15.09 -4.28 11.43
N MET A 199 -14.14 -5.19 11.69
CA MET A 199 -12.98 -4.92 12.55
C MET A 199 -12.03 -3.89 11.93
N VAL A 200 -11.72 -4.02 10.64
CA VAL A 200 -10.88 -3.06 9.88
C VAL A 200 -11.48 -1.66 9.93
N GLU A 201 -12.79 -1.53 9.69
CA GLU A 201 -13.50 -0.24 9.75
C GLU A 201 -13.56 0.33 11.17
N HIS A 202 -13.75 -0.52 12.18
CA HIS A 202 -13.73 -0.11 13.59
C HIS A 202 -12.37 0.44 14.01
N ILE A 203 -11.29 -0.26 13.65
CA ILE A 203 -9.91 0.19 13.92
C ILE A 203 -9.64 1.51 13.20
N LEU A 204 -10.06 1.61 11.94
CA LEU A 204 -9.94 2.84 11.17
C LEU A 204 -10.66 4.01 11.85
N GLY A 205 -11.89 3.81 12.33
CA GLY A 205 -12.62 4.82 13.09
C GLY A 205 -11.88 5.28 14.35
N GLY A 206 -11.30 4.33 15.09
CA GLY A 206 -10.45 4.64 16.25
C GLY A 206 -9.18 5.42 15.89
N LEU A 207 -8.50 5.05 14.81
CA LEU A 207 -7.31 5.75 14.30
C LEU A 207 -7.62 7.18 13.87
N VAL A 208 -8.75 7.39 13.19
CA VAL A 208 -9.18 8.71 12.70
C VAL A 208 -9.61 9.60 13.88
N ALA A 209 -10.32 9.04 14.86
CA ALA A 209 -10.65 9.77 16.10
C ALA A 209 -9.37 10.17 16.85
N TRP A 210 -8.40 9.26 16.96
CA TRP A 210 -7.11 9.55 17.59
C TRP A 210 -6.33 10.63 16.82
N ALA A 211 -6.28 10.55 15.49
CA ALA A 211 -5.70 11.59 14.64
C ALA A 211 -6.36 12.97 14.88
N GLY A 212 -7.69 13.02 14.99
CA GLY A 212 -8.43 14.24 15.29
C GLY A 212 -8.09 14.82 16.66
N ALA A 213 -7.93 13.98 17.68
CA ALA A 213 -7.51 14.42 19.01
C ALA A 213 -6.08 14.97 19.02
N VAL A 214 -5.16 14.33 18.29
CA VAL A 214 -3.78 14.82 18.12
C VAL A 214 -3.76 16.18 17.42
N ASP A 215 -4.53 16.33 16.34
CA ASP A 215 -4.65 17.61 15.61
C ASP A 215 -5.25 18.73 16.47
N ALA A 216 -6.33 18.41 17.21
CA ALA A 216 -6.98 19.37 18.11
C ALA A 216 -6.06 19.85 19.24
N ALA A 217 -5.10 19.03 19.65
CA ALA A 217 -4.03 19.41 20.58
C ALA A 217 -2.89 20.20 19.93
N GLY A 218 -3.00 20.58 18.66
CA GLY A 218 -2.00 21.35 17.92
C GLY A 218 -0.79 20.54 17.46
N ARG A 219 -0.85 19.20 17.53
CA ARG A 219 0.23 18.30 17.11
C ARG A 219 -0.04 17.73 15.73
N SER A 220 1.01 17.32 15.02
CA SER A 220 0.85 16.70 13.71
C SER A 220 0.29 15.28 13.83
N PRO A 221 -0.86 14.96 13.22
CA PRO A 221 -1.44 13.62 13.22
C PRO A 221 -0.88 12.73 12.09
N ALA A 222 0.27 13.08 11.51
CA ALA A 222 0.76 12.47 10.27
C ALA A 222 0.92 10.94 10.39
N VAL A 223 1.45 10.44 11.50
CA VAL A 223 1.63 8.98 11.72
C VAL A 223 0.29 8.25 11.70
N GLN A 224 -0.70 8.76 12.44
CA GLN A 224 -2.04 8.21 12.50
C GLN A 224 -2.73 8.26 11.14
N LEU A 225 -2.59 9.37 10.41
CA LEU A 225 -3.19 9.54 9.08
C LEU A 225 -2.57 8.63 8.02
N ARG A 226 -1.25 8.38 8.05
CA ARG A 226 -0.61 7.37 7.17
C ARG A 226 -1.23 6.00 7.41
N LEU A 227 -1.27 5.57 8.67
CA LEU A 227 -1.84 4.26 9.01
C LEU A 227 -3.33 4.17 8.69
N ALA A 228 -4.10 5.23 8.96
CA ALA A 228 -5.51 5.33 8.59
C ALA A 228 -5.70 5.19 7.07
N ALA A 229 -4.83 5.77 6.25
CA ALA A 229 -4.91 5.63 4.81
C ALA A 229 -4.72 4.18 4.32
N HIS A 230 -3.79 3.43 4.93
CA HIS A 230 -3.62 2.00 4.62
C HIS A 230 -4.85 1.18 5.05
N PHE A 231 -5.40 1.43 6.24
CA PHE A 231 -6.63 0.77 6.69
C PHE A 231 -7.83 1.14 5.79
N ALA A 232 -7.92 2.39 5.34
CA ALA A 232 -8.94 2.85 4.39
C ALA A 232 -8.81 2.13 3.04
N GLN A 233 -7.58 1.92 2.57
CA GLN A 233 -7.34 1.13 1.37
C GLN A 233 -7.86 -0.30 1.52
N LEU A 234 -7.54 -0.96 2.63
CA LEU A 234 -8.03 -2.31 2.89
C LEU A 234 -9.56 -2.36 3.02
N ALA A 235 -10.16 -1.43 3.75
CA ALA A 235 -11.62 -1.31 3.87
C ALA A 235 -12.27 -1.13 2.49
N GLY A 236 -11.72 -0.22 1.67
CA GLY A 236 -12.15 -0.01 0.29
C GLY A 236 -12.08 -1.29 -0.54
N ARG A 237 -10.94 -1.98 -0.55
CA ARG A 237 -10.80 -3.25 -1.29
C ARG A 237 -11.78 -4.32 -0.83
N LEU A 238 -12.03 -4.46 0.48
CA LEU A 238 -13.00 -5.42 1.01
C LEU A 238 -14.42 -5.08 0.53
N ARG A 239 -14.83 -3.80 0.61
CA ARG A 239 -16.12 -3.33 0.08
C ARG A 239 -16.23 -3.55 -1.43
N MET A 240 -15.18 -3.27 -2.19
CA MET A 240 -15.11 -3.56 -3.62
C MET A 240 -15.29 -5.05 -3.90
N TYR A 241 -14.60 -5.92 -3.17
CA TYR A 241 -14.74 -7.37 -3.36
C TYR A 241 -16.17 -7.83 -3.13
N TRP A 242 -16.95 -7.21 -2.25
CA TRP A 242 -18.35 -7.60 -2.03
C TRP A 242 -19.37 -6.83 -2.85
N GLY A 243 -18.91 -6.11 -3.88
CA GLY A 243 -19.80 -5.39 -4.80
C GLY A 243 -20.37 -4.09 -4.23
N GLN A 244 -19.82 -3.58 -3.12
CA GLN A 244 -20.21 -2.33 -2.49
C GLN A 244 -19.37 -1.16 -3.03
N GLY A 245 -19.47 -0.92 -4.34
CA GLY A 245 -18.63 0.05 -5.07
C GLY A 245 -18.68 1.47 -4.51
N ALA A 246 -19.87 1.96 -4.15
CA ALA A 246 -20.04 3.29 -3.55
C ALA A 246 -19.31 3.44 -2.21
N LEU A 247 -19.40 2.43 -1.33
CA LEU A 247 -18.67 2.42 -0.06
C LEU A 247 -17.16 2.31 -0.30
N SER A 248 -16.75 1.53 -1.29
CA SER A 248 -15.34 1.46 -1.69
C SER A 248 -14.82 2.81 -2.15
N MET A 249 -15.55 3.52 -3.02
CA MET A 249 -15.18 4.86 -3.48
C MET A 249 -15.08 5.86 -2.33
N ALA A 250 -16.01 5.81 -1.36
CA ALA A 250 -15.95 6.63 -0.16
C ALA A 250 -14.65 6.36 0.61
N TRP A 251 -14.36 5.09 0.94
CA TRP A 251 -13.13 4.73 1.65
C TRP A 251 -11.85 5.13 0.93
N VAL A 252 -11.80 4.91 -0.39
CA VAL A 252 -10.64 5.31 -1.20
C VAL A 252 -10.48 6.84 -1.20
N GLY A 253 -11.58 7.59 -1.30
CA GLY A 253 -11.57 9.06 -1.22
C GLY A 253 -11.07 9.58 0.12
N HIS A 254 -11.50 8.98 1.23
CA HIS A 254 -10.97 9.28 2.58
C HIS A 254 -9.49 8.93 2.68
N GLY A 255 -9.10 7.73 2.23
CA GLY A 255 -7.71 7.27 2.23
C GLY A 255 -6.78 8.20 1.45
N LEU A 256 -7.22 8.72 0.30
CA LEU A 256 -6.41 9.67 -0.49
C LEU A 256 -6.14 10.97 0.26
N ARG A 257 -7.15 11.52 0.96
CA ARG A 257 -7.00 12.72 1.78
C ARG A 257 -6.05 12.49 2.95
N TRP A 258 -6.17 11.36 3.64
CA TRP A 258 -5.31 11.01 4.77
C TRP A 258 -3.87 10.70 4.33
N ALA A 259 -3.69 10.02 3.20
CA ALA A 259 -2.37 9.75 2.65
C ALA A 259 -1.68 11.06 2.21
N GLU A 260 -2.44 12.01 1.64
CA GLU A 260 -1.91 13.33 1.29
C GLU A 260 -1.49 14.13 2.53
N ALA A 261 -2.36 14.24 3.53
CA ALA A 261 -2.02 14.93 4.78
C ALA A 261 -0.89 14.25 5.57
N GLY A 262 -0.81 12.92 5.50
CA GLY A 262 0.30 12.16 6.08
C GLY A 262 1.59 12.22 5.26
N GLY A 263 1.55 12.66 3.99
CA GLY A 263 2.70 12.64 3.08
C GLY A 263 3.09 11.25 2.57
N ASP A 264 2.16 10.28 2.58
CA ASP A 264 2.39 8.91 2.08
C ASP A 264 2.03 8.79 0.59
N VAL A 265 3.00 9.13 -0.26
CA VAL A 265 2.87 9.00 -1.72
C VAL A 265 2.67 7.54 -2.15
N GLY A 266 3.17 6.58 -1.36
CA GLY A 266 3.06 5.17 -1.68
C GLY A 266 1.61 4.69 -1.65
N VAL A 267 0.92 4.99 -0.55
CA VAL A 267 -0.52 4.67 -0.39
C VAL A 267 -1.37 5.44 -1.38
N ARG A 268 -1.03 6.69 -1.70
CA ARG A 268 -1.74 7.44 -2.76
C ARG A 268 -1.68 6.71 -4.09
N ALA A 269 -0.51 6.19 -4.46
CA ALA A 269 -0.33 5.44 -5.71
C ALA A 269 -1.16 4.16 -5.71
N THR A 270 -1.14 3.37 -4.63
CA THR A 270 -1.89 2.11 -4.55
C THR A 270 -3.41 2.35 -4.45
N LEU A 271 -3.88 3.38 -3.75
CA LEU A 271 -5.31 3.76 -3.72
C LEU A 271 -5.82 4.15 -5.12
N MET A 272 -5.01 4.84 -5.92
CA MET A 272 -5.36 5.15 -7.32
C MET A 272 -5.46 3.88 -8.17
N THR A 273 -4.73 2.80 -7.87
CA THR A 273 -4.91 1.51 -8.55
C THR A 273 -6.26 0.85 -8.22
N ASP A 274 -6.77 1.08 -7.01
CA ASP A 274 -8.11 0.63 -6.61
C ASP A 274 -9.18 1.45 -7.34
N LEU A 275 -9.00 2.77 -7.52
CA LEU A 275 -9.86 3.60 -8.38
C LEU A 275 -9.87 3.13 -9.84
N CYS A 276 -8.71 2.78 -10.40
CA CYS A 276 -8.64 2.21 -11.75
C CYS A 276 -9.46 0.92 -11.86
N THR A 277 -9.44 0.11 -10.80
CA THR A 277 -10.19 -1.14 -10.73
C THR A 277 -11.68 -0.88 -10.62
N LEU A 278 -12.12 0.01 -9.72
CA LEU A 278 -13.53 0.39 -9.52
C LEU A 278 -14.14 0.97 -10.79
N ALA A 279 -13.49 1.97 -11.41
CA ALA A 279 -13.96 2.58 -12.65
C ALA A 279 -14.18 1.51 -13.75
N ARG A 280 -13.29 0.52 -13.85
CA ARG A 280 -13.44 -0.60 -14.78
C ARG A 280 -14.57 -1.57 -14.37
N LEU A 281 -14.80 -1.81 -13.08
CA LEU A 281 -15.94 -2.61 -12.63
C LEU A 281 -17.28 -1.96 -13.03
N ASP A 282 -17.31 -0.62 -13.08
CA ASP A 282 -18.46 0.19 -13.46
C ASP A 282 -18.56 0.45 -14.99
N GLY A 283 -17.62 -0.09 -15.78
CA GLY A 283 -17.59 0.09 -17.23
C GLY A 283 -17.03 1.44 -17.71
N ASP A 284 -16.46 2.26 -16.82
CA ASP A 284 -15.85 3.55 -17.14
C ASP A 284 -14.34 3.41 -17.41
N GLY A 285 -14.01 3.06 -18.65
CA GLY A 285 -12.63 2.96 -19.11
C GLY A 285 -11.89 4.32 -19.14
N ALA A 286 -12.60 5.41 -19.36
CA ALA A 286 -12.01 6.75 -19.44
C ALA A 286 -11.50 7.23 -18.08
N SER A 287 -12.32 7.09 -17.03
CA SER A 287 -11.90 7.38 -15.66
C SER A 287 -10.77 6.44 -15.21
N SER A 288 -10.85 5.15 -15.53
CA SER A 288 -9.77 4.19 -15.24
C SER A 288 -8.43 4.65 -15.83
N LEU A 289 -8.42 5.09 -17.09
CA LEU A 289 -7.21 5.61 -17.74
C LEU A 289 -6.74 6.95 -17.14
N SER A 290 -7.66 7.82 -16.73
CA SER A 290 -7.35 9.07 -16.04
C SER A 290 -6.61 8.82 -14.72
N TYR A 291 -7.13 7.92 -13.88
CA TYR A 291 -6.46 7.51 -12.64
C TYR A 291 -5.11 6.86 -12.90
N ALA A 292 -4.99 6.03 -13.95
CA ALA A 292 -3.72 5.41 -14.31
C ALA A 292 -2.64 6.42 -14.72
N ARG A 293 -3.03 7.52 -15.39
CA ARG A 293 -2.12 8.65 -15.69
C ARG A 293 -1.77 9.42 -14.43
N ALA A 294 -2.73 9.64 -13.53
CA ALA A 294 -2.51 10.32 -12.25
C ALA A 294 -1.47 9.58 -11.38
N ILE A 295 -1.46 8.24 -11.37
CA ILE A 295 -0.42 7.45 -10.68
C ILE A 295 0.98 7.87 -11.14
N GLY A 296 1.21 7.92 -12.46
CA GLY A 296 2.52 8.27 -13.02
C GLY A 296 2.95 9.72 -12.76
N ALA A 297 2.01 10.60 -12.43
CA ALA A 297 2.26 11.99 -12.10
C ALA A 297 2.60 12.21 -10.61
N LEU A 298 2.46 11.21 -9.74
CA LEU A 298 2.69 11.35 -8.29
C LEU A 298 4.17 11.57 -7.94
N ASP A 299 5.06 10.66 -8.38
CA ASP A 299 6.50 10.80 -8.19
C ASP A 299 7.26 9.99 -9.26
N GLY A 300 7.74 10.69 -10.30
CA GLY A 300 8.46 10.07 -11.41
C GLY A 300 9.83 9.47 -11.04
N ARG A 301 10.35 9.75 -9.83
CA ARG A 301 11.61 9.18 -9.34
C ARG A 301 11.46 7.76 -8.84
N ARG A 302 10.24 7.35 -8.44
CA ARG A 302 9.94 6.00 -7.96
C ARG A 302 9.59 5.10 -9.14
N GLY A 303 10.49 4.18 -9.48
CA GLY A 303 10.32 3.27 -10.60
C GLY A 303 9.12 2.36 -10.45
N TRP A 304 8.78 1.97 -9.22
CA TRP A 304 7.61 1.14 -8.94
C TRP A 304 6.28 1.86 -9.19
N ILE A 305 6.18 3.17 -8.92
CA ILE A 305 4.99 3.99 -9.23
C ILE A 305 4.81 4.09 -10.74
N ALA A 306 5.89 4.34 -11.48
CA ALA A 306 5.85 4.36 -12.94
C ALA A 306 5.42 2.99 -13.51
N THR A 307 5.88 1.89 -12.91
CA THR A 307 5.49 0.52 -13.28
C THR A 307 3.98 0.31 -13.11
N LEU A 308 3.42 0.70 -11.96
CA LEU A 308 1.96 0.67 -11.74
C LEU A 308 1.21 1.52 -12.78
N SER A 309 1.67 2.73 -13.05
CA SER A 309 1.04 3.59 -14.07
C SER A 309 0.98 2.89 -15.43
N HIS A 310 2.08 2.28 -15.87
CA HIS A 310 2.12 1.53 -17.13
C HIS A 310 1.18 0.31 -17.14
N MET A 311 1.15 -0.48 -16.05
CA MET A 311 0.24 -1.62 -15.89
C MET A 311 -1.22 -1.18 -16.08
N TYR A 312 -1.66 -0.16 -15.36
CA TYR A 312 -3.05 0.28 -15.37
C TYR A 312 -3.42 1.08 -16.63
N ARG A 313 -2.47 1.81 -17.24
CA ARG A 313 -2.67 2.43 -18.56
C ARG A 313 -2.86 1.39 -19.63
N ALA A 314 -2.07 0.30 -19.62
CA ALA A 314 -2.22 -0.79 -20.59
C ALA A 314 -3.65 -1.35 -20.56
N ARG A 315 -4.20 -1.55 -19.37
CA ARG A 315 -5.57 -2.02 -19.20
C ARG A 315 -6.62 -0.96 -19.56
N GLY A 316 -6.42 0.30 -19.19
CA GLY A 316 -7.31 1.41 -19.55
C GLY A 316 -7.42 1.63 -21.06
N HIS A 317 -6.30 1.59 -21.79
CA HIS A 317 -6.30 1.66 -23.24
C HIS A 317 -6.99 0.45 -23.89
N ALA A 318 -6.84 -0.75 -23.31
CA ALA A 318 -7.46 -1.97 -23.82
C ALA A 318 -9.00 -1.91 -23.80
N VAL A 319 -9.60 -1.44 -22.69
CA VAL A 319 -11.07 -1.34 -22.58
C VAL A 319 -11.66 -0.27 -23.49
N LEU A 320 -10.85 0.70 -23.94
CA LEU A 320 -11.22 1.70 -24.94
C LEU A 320 -10.97 1.23 -26.39
N GLY A 321 -10.47 0.01 -26.60
CA GLY A 321 -10.14 -0.53 -27.93
C GLY A 321 -8.81 -0.02 -28.51
N GLU A 322 -8.01 0.72 -27.73
CA GLU A 322 -6.75 1.33 -28.18
C GLU A 322 -5.58 0.33 -28.11
N GLY A 323 -5.65 -0.70 -28.95
CA GLY A 323 -4.79 -1.89 -28.83
C GLY A 323 -3.30 -1.65 -29.02
N ALA A 324 -2.90 -0.69 -29.86
CA ALA A 324 -1.49 -0.34 -30.05
C ALA A 324 -0.89 0.30 -28.78
N GLU A 325 -1.61 1.27 -28.19
CA GLU A 325 -1.15 1.94 -26.97
C GLU A 325 -1.22 1.00 -25.77
N SER A 326 -2.25 0.15 -25.67
CA SER A 326 -2.33 -0.90 -24.65
C SER A 326 -1.07 -1.79 -24.63
N ARG A 327 -0.66 -2.31 -25.80
CA ARG A 327 0.54 -3.13 -25.94
C ARG A 327 1.82 -2.35 -25.62
N ARG A 328 1.91 -1.10 -26.08
CA ARG A 328 3.05 -0.22 -25.78
C ARG A 328 3.22 -0.02 -24.27
N GLN A 329 2.13 0.26 -23.56
CA GLN A 329 2.14 0.47 -22.11
C GLN A 329 2.47 -0.83 -21.35
N ALA A 330 1.94 -1.98 -21.78
CA ALA A 330 2.27 -3.28 -21.18
C ALA A 330 3.78 -3.55 -21.26
N GLU A 331 4.36 -3.28 -22.42
CA GLU A 331 5.78 -3.49 -22.67
C GLU A 331 6.68 -2.50 -21.91
N LEU A 332 6.27 -1.24 -21.79
CA LEU A 332 6.95 -0.28 -20.90
C LEU A 332 6.89 -0.72 -19.42
N GLY A 333 5.75 -1.26 -18.99
CA GLY A 333 5.55 -1.81 -17.64
C GLY A 333 6.52 -2.94 -17.34
N ARG A 334 6.65 -3.93 -18.24
CA ARG A 334 7.61 -5.05 -18.09
C ARG A 334 9.05 -4.56 -17.97
N ARG A 335 9.49 -3.72 -18.91
CA ARG A 335 10.86 -3.17 -18.88
C ARG A 335 11.15 -2.36 -17.62
N ARG A 336 10.16 -1.67 -17.08
CA ARG A 336 10.34 -0.90 -15.84
C ARG A 336 10.39 -1.82 -14.62
N LEU A 337 9.54 -2.85 -14.58
CA LEU A 337 9.56 -3.87 -13.54
C LEU A 337 10.91 -4.57 -13.43
N GLU A 338 11.53 -4.92 -14.57
CA GLU A 338 12.87 -5.54 -14.62
C GLU A 338 13.99 -4.62 -14.12
N ARG A 339 13.74 -3.31 -14.04
CA ARG A 339 14.73 -2.28 -13.68
C ARG A 339 14.46 -1.65 -12.31
N LEU A 340 13.57 -2.21 -11.50
CA LEU A 340 13.35 -1.73 -10.14
C LEU A 340 14.62 -1.92 -9.32
N ASP A 341 15.03 -0.85 -8.64
CA ASP A 341 16.22 -0.85 -7.79
C ASP A 341 15.89 -1.29 -6.35
N ALA A 342 16.91 -1.35 -5.49
CA ALA A 342 16.74 -1.75 -4.09
C ALA A 342 15.81 -0.81 -3.30
N ARG A 343 15.76 0.47 -3.66
CA ARG A 343 14.85 1.43 -3.03
C ARG A 343 13.42 1.14 -3.45
N ASP A 344 13.18 0.96 -4.74
CA ASP A 344 11.86 0.61 -5.27
C ASP A 344 11.33 -0.68 -4.62
N LEU A 345 12.18 -1.70 -4.49
CA LEU A 345 11.80 -2.98 -3.88
C LEU A 345 11.64 -2.90 -2.35
N GLY A 346 12.34 -1.98 -1.69
CA GLY A 346 12.13 -1.70 -0.26
C GLY A 346 10.79 -1.02 0.01
N GLU A 347 10.38 -0.09 -0.86
CA GLU A 347 9.09 0.62 -0.75
C GLU A 347 7.91 -0.25 -1.24
N ALA A 348 8.13 -1.12 -2.23
CA ALA A 348 7.12 -1.98 -2.83
C ALA A 348 7.57 -3.45 -2.88
N PRO A 349 7.74 -4.12 -1.72
CA PRO A 349 8.23 -5.50 -1.65
C PRO A 349 7.30 -6.51 -2.34
N TRP A 350 6.02 -6.16 -2.51
CA TRP A 350 5.03 -6.93 -3.25
C TRP A 350 5.20 -6.89 -4.78
N LEU A 351 6.19 -6.14 -5.29
CA LEU A 351 6.68 -6.20 -6.69
C LEU A 351 7.98 -7.00 -6.83
N ALA A 352 8.58 -7.45 -5.73
CA ALA A 352 9.80 -8.23 -5.80
C ALA A 352 9.55 -9.63 -6.37
N ALA A 353 10.57 -10.16 -7.06
CA ALA A 353 10.60 -11.52 -7.58
C ALA A 353 9.33 -11.88 -8.40
N GLY A 354 8.83 -13.12 -8.26
CA GLY A 354 7.66 -13.60 -8.97
C GLY A 354 6.37 -12.81 -8.71
N GLN A 355 6.25 -12.09 -7.58
CA GLN A 355 5.05 -11.33 -7.26
C GLN A 355 4.84 -10.13 -8.19
N GLY A 356 5.92 -9.44 -8.58
CA GLY A 356 5.85 -8.39 -9.58
C GLY A 356 5.40 -8.92 -10.93
N GLN A 357 5.97 -10.05 -11.35
CA GLN A 357 5.64 -10.69 -12.62
C GLN A 357 4.20 -11.21 -12.64
N LEU A 358 3.73 -11.83 -11.56
CA LEU A 358 2.33 -12.20 -11.36
C LEU A 358 1.39 -11.02 -11.62
N ARG A 359 1.65 -9.86 -11.00
CA ARG A 359 0.81 -8.66 -11.13
C ARG A 359 0.85 -8.07 -12.54
N MET A 360 2.03 -8.02 -13.14
CA MET A 360 2.22 -7.54 -14.50
C MET A 360 1.42 -8.40 -15.48
N GLU A 361 1.65 -9.71 -15.47
CA GLU A 361 1.05 -10.63 -16.44
C GLU A 361 -0.45 -10.82 -16.19
N ALA A 362 -0.92 -10.77 -14.94
CA ALA A 362 -2.35 -10.76 -14.62
C ALA A 362 -3.06 -9.52 -15.18
N THR A 363 -2.39 -8.37 -15.15
CA THR A 363 -2.92 -7.11 -15.69
C THR A 363 -2.95 -7.13 -17.22
N VAL A 364 -1.86 -7.61 -17.84
CA VAL A 364 -1.78 -7.78 -19.31
C VAL A 364 -2.81 -8.79 -19.79
N ALA A 365 -2.96 -9.93 -19.13
CA ALA A 365 -3.96 -10.93 -19.46
C ALA A 365 -5.37 -10.32 -19.48
N GLY A 366 -5.75 -9.61 -18.41
CA GLY A 366 -7.04 -8.93 -18.34
C GLY A 366 -7.23 -7.92 -19.46
N GLY A 367 -6.25 -7.03 -19.68
CA GLY A 367 -6.31 -6.00 -20.72
C GLY A 367 -6.38 -6.59 -22.14
N LEU A 368 -5.53 -7.56 -22.48
CA LEU A 368 -5.58 -8.18 -23.80
C LEU A 368 -6.89 -8.97 -24.01
N ARG A 369 -7.45 -9.59 -22.96
CA ARG A 369 -8.76 -10.25 -23.03
C ARG A 369 -9.87 -9.22 -23.26
N ASP A 370 -9.88 -8.11 -22.51
CA ASP A 370 -10.79 -6.97 -22.71
C ASP A 370 -10.71 -6.46 -24.16
N LEU A 371 -9.50 -6.24 -24.68
CA LEU A 371 -9.25 -5.79 -26.06
C LEU A 371 -9.73 -6.81 -27.10
N ALA A 372 -9.44 -8.10 -26.91
CA ALA A 372 -9.90 -9.15 -27.82
C ALA A 372 -11.42 -9.26 -27.87
N ALA A 373 -12.10 -9.08 -26.73
CA ALA A 373 -13.55 -9.09 -26.67
C ALA A 373 -14.17 -7.92 -27.46
N VAL A 374 -13.53 -6.75 -27.46
CA VAL A 374 -14.00 -5.56 -28.21
C VAL A 374 -13.67 -5.67 -29.71
N THR A 375 -12.48 -6.18 -30.06
CA THR A 375 -11.97 -6.16 -31.44
C THR A 375 -12.26 -7.43 -32.24
N GLY A 376 -12.57 -8.55 -31.57
CA GLY A 376 -12.66 -9.87 -32.19
C GLY A 376 -11.30 -10.48 -32.59
N ASP A 377 -10.17 -9.86 -32.22
CA ASP A 377 -8.85 -10.36 -32.60
C ASP A 377 -8.43 -11.60 -31.79
N ARG A 378 -8.50 -12.76 -32.46
CA ARG A 378 -8.09 -14.06 -31.91
C ARG A 378 -6.60 -14.13 -31.56
N ALA A 379 -5.73 -13.40 -32.27
CA ALA A 379 -4.29 -13.39 -31.95
C ALA A 379 -4.03 -12.66 -30.64
N THR A 380 -4.75 -11.55 -30.41
CA THR A 380 -4.78 -10.86 -29.12
C THR A 380 -5.33 -11.77 -28.01
N ALA A 381 -6.41 -12.52 -28.28
CA ALA A 381 -6.97 -13.48 -27.31
C ALA A 381 -5.97 -14.56 -26.90
N ARG A 382 -5.26 -15.18 -27.85
CA ARG A 382 -4.19 -16.15 -27.54
C ARG A 382 -3.05 -15.52 -26.73
N SER A 383 -2.75 -14.25 -26.98
CA SER A 383 -1.74 -13.50 -26.21
C SER A 383 -2.19 -13.21 -24.78
N ALA A 384 -3.50 -12.97 -24.58
CA ALA A 384 -4.11 -12.89 -23.26
C ALA A 384 -3.98 -14.22 -22.50
N ALA A 385 -4.31 -15.34 -23.15
CA ALA A 385 -4.19 -16.68 -22.56
C ALA A 385 -2.74 -16.99 -22.13
N ARG A 386 -1.74 -16.74 -22.99
CA ARG A 386 -0.31 -16.90 -22.62
C ARG A 386 0.09 -16.05 -21.42
N SER A 387 -0.42 -14.82 -21.32
CA SER A 387 -0.13 -13.95 -20.18
C SER A 387 -0.81 -14.46 -18.90
N ALA A 388 -2.03 -15.01 -19.00
CA ALA A 388 -2.71 -15.60 -17.85
C ALA A 388 -1.97 -16.84 -17.33
N VAL A 389 -1.46 -17.71 -18.21
CA VAL A 389 -0.61 -18.86 -17.84
C VAL A 389 0.66 -18.38 -17.12
N ARG A 390 1.39 -17.41 -17.67
CA ARG A 390 2.57 -16.84 -17.00
C ARG A 390 2.26 -16.23 -15.62
N ALA A 391 1.09 -15.63 -15.47
CA ALA A 391 0.65 -15.14 -14.16
C ALA A 391 0.43 -16.31 -13.18
N MET A 392 -0.23 -17.37 -13.63
CA MET A 392 -0.49 -18.56 -12.80
C MET A 392 0.79 -19.31 -12.40
N GLU A 393 1.81 -19.35 -13.26
CA GLU A 393 3.13 -19.94 -12.94
C GLU A 393 3.83 -19.24 -11.77
N GLN A 394 3.54 -17.95 -11.55
CA GLN A 394 4.11 -17.15 -10.46
C GLN A 394 3.21 -17.10 -9.22
N LEU A 395 2.05 -17.75 -9.24
CA LEU A 395 1.03 -17.65 -8.21
C LEU A 395 1.35 -18.57 -7.01
N PRO A 396 1.46 -18.03 -5.78
CA PRO A 396 1.60 -18.84 -4.58
C PRO A 396 0.36 -19.71 -4.32
N ASP A 397 0.57 -20.89 -3.74
CA ASP A 397 -0.51 -21.87 -3.56
C ASP A 397 -1.70 -21.37 -2.74
N GLY A 398 -1.42 -20.56 -1.71
CA GLY A 398 -2.43 -20.02 -0.80
C GLY A 398 -3.35 -18.92 -1.37
N MET A 399 -3.08 -18.38 -2.57
CA MET A 399 -3.84 -17.24 -3.12
C MET A 399 -5.10 -17.69 -3.90
N LEU A 400 -6.00 -18.42 -3.24
CA LEU A 400 -7.20 -19.00 -3.86
C LEU A 400 -8.04 -17.98 -4.66
N PRO A 401 -8.38 -16.78 -4.14
CA PRO A 401 -9.16 -15.80 -4.91
C PRO A 401 -8.51 -15.40 -6.23
N THR A 402 -7.18 -15.20 -6.23
CA THR A 402 -6.43 -14.85 -7.44
C THR A 402 -6.35 -16.02 -8.41
N ARG A 403 -6.23 -17.26 -7.91
CA ARG A 403 -6.27 -18.47 -8.74
C ARG A 403 -7.60 -18.56 -9.49
N LEU A 404 -8.72 -18.44 -8.78
CA LEU A 404 -10.06 -18.48 -9.38
C LEU A 404 -10.22 -17.37 -10.43
N LEU A 405 -9.80 -16.15 -10.12
CA LEU A 405 -9.85 -15.02 -11.05
C LEU A 405 -9.05 -15.29 -12.33
N LEU A 406 -7.82 -15.79 -12.21
CA LEU A 406 -6.95 -16.06 -13.35
C LEU A 406 -7.46 -17.23 -14.20
N THR A 407 -7.99 -18.29 -13.58
CA THR A 407 -8.58 -19.42 -14.32
C THR A 407 -9.79 -18.98 -15.13
N VAL A 408 -10.69 -18.18 -14.55
CA VAL A 408 -11.86 -17.65 -15.29
C VAL A 408 -11.40 -16.75 -16.45
N ARG A 409 -10.41 -15.87 -16.23
CA ARG A 409 -9.83 -15.04 -17.30
C ARG A 409 -9.15 -15.86 -18.39
N LEU A 410 -8.49 -16.95 -18.05
CA LEU A 410 -7.85 -17.85 -19.01
C LEU A 410 -8.91 -18.55 -19.86
N ALA A 411 -9.93 -19.14 -19.23
CA ALA A 411 -11.07 -19.74 -19.93
C ALA A 411 -11.71 -18.75 -20.92
N ASP A 412 -11.95 -17.53 -20.45
CA ASP A 412 -12.53 -16.45 -21.24
C ASP A 412 -11.63 -15.97 -22.39
N SER A 413 -10.31 -15.99 -22.18
CA SER A 413 -9.34 -15.76 -23.26
C SER A 413 -9.42 -16.86 -24.33
N HIS A 414 -9.66 -18.12 -23.94
CA HIS A 414 -9.86 -19.23 -24.88
C HIS A 414 -11.20 -19.12 -25.64
N VAL A 415 -12.28 -18.67 -25.00
CA VAL A 415 -13.53 -18.34 -25.70
C VAL A 415 -13.28 -17.30 -26.80
N CYS A 416 -12.58 -16.21 -26.47
CA CYS A 416 -12.23 -15.18 -27.46
C CYS A 416 -11.29 -15.69 -28.56
N ALA A 417 -10.45 -16.69 -28.28
CA ALA A 417 -9.57 -17.31 -29.26
C ALA A 417 -10.29 -18.30 -30.20
N GLY A 418 -11.48 -18.78 -29.80
CA GLY A 418 -12.25 -19.81 -30.50
C GLY A 418 -12.01 -21.24 -30.01
N ASP A 419 -11.33 -21.41 -28.87
CA ASP A 419 -10.96 -22.72 -28.30
C ASP A 419 -12.01 -23.14 -27.25
N LEU A 420 -13.21 -23.52 -27.71
CA LEU A 420 -14.37 -23.74 -26.83
C LEU A 420 -14.16 -24.87 -25.80
N ASP A 421 -13.62 -26.00 -26.22
CA ASP A 421 -13.46 -27.18 -25.34
C ASP A 421 -12.55 -26.85 -24.15
N VAL A 422 -11.40 -26.22 -24.42
CA VAL A 422 -10.44 -25.77 -23.39
C VAL A 422 -11.09 -24.76 -22.45
N ALA A 423 -11.88 -23.83 -22.98
CA ALA A 423 -12.58 -22.84 -22.16
C ALA A 423 -13.57 -23.49 -21.19
N LEU A 424 -14.37 -24.45 -21.66
CA LEU A 424 -15.37 -25.14 -20.84
C LEU A 424 -14.71 -26.04 -19.79
N GLU A 425 -13.61 -26.72 -20.12
CA GLU A 425 -12.83 -27.51 -19.17
C GLU A 425 -12.31 -26.63 -18.02
N LEU A 426 -11.62 -25.53 -18.35
CA LEU A 426 -11.07 -24.61 -17.38
C LEU A 426 -12.14 -23.95 -16.50
N ALA A 427 -13.22 -23.46 -17.12
CA ALA A 427 -14.31 -22.81 -16.38
C ALA A 427 -15.06 -23.81 -15.51
N GLY A 428 -15.35 -25.00 -16.04
CA GLY A 428 -16.05 -26.08 -15.32
C GLY A 428 -15.29 -26.59 -14.09
N ALA A 429 -13.96 -26.53 -14.10
CA ALA A 429 -13.14 -26.91 -12.96
C ALA A 429 -13.27 -25.96 -11.75
N VAL A 430 -13.64 -24.69 -11.97
CA VAL A 430 -13.64 -23.66 -10.92
C VAL A 430 -14.99 -22.98 -10.68
N VAL A 431 -16.00 -23.21 -11.50
CA VAL A 431 -17.27 -22.43 -11.48
C VAL A 431 -17.93 -22.40 -10.10
N ASP A 432 -18.05 -23.54 -9.42
CA ASP A 432 -18.72 -23.61 -8.11
C ASP A 432 -17.95 -22.82 -7.05
N GLN A 433 -16.62 -22.96 -7.03
CA GLN A 433 -15.75 -22.21 -6.11
C GLN A 433 -15.73 -20.71 -6.44
N ALA A 434 -15.70 -20.36 -7.72
CA ALA A 434 -15.66 -18.97 -8.20
C ALA A 434 -16.97 -18.22 -7.86
N VAL A 435 -18.12 -18.89 -7.95
CA VAL A 435 -19.41 -18.34 -7.51
C VAL A 435 -19.46 -18.25 -5.98
N SER A 436 -19.06 -19.31 -5.28
CA SER A 436 -19.05 -19.36 -3.81
C SER A 436 -18.08 -18.36 -3.17
N ALA A 437 -17.07 -17.92 -3.92
CA ALA A 437 -16.14 -16.88 -3.47
C ALA A 437 -16.82 -15.53 -3.22
N ARG A 438 -18.00 -15.28 -3.80
CA ARG A 438 -18.80 -14.04 -3.67
C ARG A 438 -17.94 -12.77 -3.83
N ARG A 439 -17.01 -12.78 -4.79
CA ARG A 439 -16.16 -11.62 -5.11
C ARG A 439 -16.57 -10.96 -6.41
N ARG A 440 -16.93 -9.67 -6.37
CA ARG A 440 -17.34 -8.88 -7.53
C ARG A 440 -16.34 -8.93 -8.68
N THR A 441 -15.04 -8.92 -8.37
CA THR A 441 -13.99 -9.03 -9.40
C THR A 441 -13.99 -10.38 -10.13
N ILE A 442 -14.44 -11.45 -9.49
CA ILE A 442 -14.58 -12.79 -10.10
C ILE A 442 -15.94 -12.88 -10.79
N SER A 443 -17.01 -12.43 -10.13
CA SER A 443 -18.36 -12.44 -10.70
C SER A 443 -18.45 -11.65 -12.01
N GLN A 444 -17.78 -10.50 -12.13
CA GLN A 444 -17.75 -9.73 -13.38
C GLN A 444 -17.10 -10.52 -14.53
N GLU A 445 -16.03 -11.28 -14.25
CA GLU A 445 -15.36 -12.09 -15.28
C GLU A 445 -16.22 -13.30 -15.67
N LEU A 446 -16.90 -13.91 -14.70
CA LEU A 446 -17.89 -14.98 -14.96
C LEU A 446 -19.09 -14.48 -15.78
N GLU A 447 -19.60 -13.29 -15.49
CA GLU A 447 -20.65 -12.62 -16.27
C GLU A 447 -20.21 -12.44 -17.72
N GLY A 448 -19.02 -11.87 -17.94
CA GLY A 448 -18.47 -11.68 -19.27
C GLY A 448 -18.23 -12.99 -20.03
N LEU A 449 -17.70 -14.02 -19.36
CA LEU A 449 -17.52 -15.35 -19.91
C LEU A 449 -18.86 -15.96 -20.35
N ARG A 450 -19.86 -15.94 -19.46
CA ARG A 450 -21.21 -16.44 -19.72
C ARG A 450 -21.81 -15.75 -20.94
N ASP A 451 -21.76 -14.42 -20.97
CA ASP A 451 -22.40 -13.63 -22.03
C ASP A 451 -21.78 -13.95 -23.41
N ARG A 452 -20.46 -14.11 -23.49
CA ARG A 452 -19.76 -14.52 -24.72
C ARG A 452 -20.09 -15.95 -25.14
N LEU A 453 -20.10 -16.89 -24.20
CA LEU A 453 -20.47 -18.28 -24.45
C LEU A 453 -21.91 -18.37 -24.98
N SER A 454 -22.88 -17.72 -24.33
CA SER A 454 -24.27 -17.74 -24.76
C SER A 454 -24.49 -16.99 -26.08
N GLY A 455 -23.76 -15.90 -26.31
CA GLY A 455 -23.94 -15.07 -27.50
C GLY A 455 -23.50 -15.75 -28.80
N VAL A 456 -22.35 -16.43 -28.78
CA VAL A 456 -21.77 -17.07 -29.99
C VAL A 456 -22.09 -18.56 -30.05
N TRP A 457 -22.14 -19.24 -28.90
CA TRP A 457 -22.16 -20.70 -28.80
C TRP A 457 -23.40 -21.26 -28.08
N GLY A 458 -24.46 -20.47 -27.88
CA GLY A 458 -25.67 -20.89 -27.14
C GLY A 458 -26.39 -22.13 -27.72
N GLY A 459 -26.18 -22.43 -28.99
CA GLY A 459 -26.68 -23.64 -29.65
C GLY A 459 -25.93 -24.93 -29.26
N VAL A 460 -24.74 -24.82 -28.68
CA VAL A 460 -23.91 -25.96 -28.25
C VAL A 460 -24.43 -26.53 -26.93
N ARG A 461 -24.53 -27.86 -26.83
CA ARG A 461 -25.11 -28.54 -25.67
C ARG A 461 -24.28 -28.29 -24.41
N GLU A 462 -22.97 -28.44 -24.53
CA GLU A 462 -21.99 -28.29 -23.45
C GLU A 462 -22.02 -26.87 -22.87
N VAL A 463 -22.30 -25.87 -23.71
CA VAL A 463 -22.47 -24.46 -23.28
C VAL A 463 -23.76 -24.27 -22.48
N ARG A 464 -24.86 -24.92 -22.88
CA ARG A 464 -26.11 -24.89 -22.11
C ARG A 464 -25.95 -25.56 -20.75
N GLU A 465 -25.30 -26.73 -20.72
CA GLU A 465 -25.00 -27.47 -19.47
C GLU A 465 -24.13 -26.63 -18.52
N PHE A 466 -23.10 -25.97 -19.05
CA PHE A 466 -22.30 -25.02 -18.26
C PHE A 466 -23.14 -23.86 -17.72
N GLY A 467 -24.02 -23.28 -18.54
CA GLY A 467 -24.92 -22.20 -18.14
C GLY A 467 -25.94 -22.62 -17.07
N GLU A 468 -26.41 -23.86 -17.10
CA GLU A 468 -27.26 -24.45 -16.05
C GLU A 468 -26.48 -24.65 -14.75
N ARG A 469 -25.27 -25.20 -14.81
CA ARG A 469 -24.41 -25.35 -13.63
C ARG A 469 -24.07 -24.01 -12.99
N LEU A 470 -23.75 -22.99 -13.78
CA LEU A 470 -23.49 -21.64 -13.29
C LEU A 470 -24.72 -21.06 -12.56
N ARG A 471 -25.92 -21.22 -13.12
CA ARG A 471 -27.17 -20.78 -12.47
C ARG A 471 -27.43 -21.52 -11.16
N ALA A 472 -27.29 -22.84 -11.15
CA ALA A 472 -27.44 -23.66 -9.95
C ALA A 472 -26.44 -23.26 -8.86
N ALA A 473 -25.18 -23.00 -9.22
CA ALA A 473 -24.16 -22.51 -8.28
C ALA A 473 -24.54 -21.13 -7.71
N VAL A 474 -25.09 -20.22 -8.52
CA VAL A 474 -25.54 -18.90 -8.05
C VAL A 474 -26.70 -19.03 -7.07
N GLU A 475 -27.67 -19.88 -7.37
CA GLU A 475 -28.80 -20.17 -6.48
C GLU A 475 -28.35 -20.79 -5.16
N ALA A 476 -27.48 -21.82 -5.22
CA ALA A 476 -26.90 -22.45 -4.04
C ALA A 476 -26.07 -21.47 -3.19
N SER A 477 -25.43 -20.48 -3.82
CA SER A 477 -24.68 -19.45 -3.12
C SER A 477 -25.56 -18.37 -2.48
N ARG A 478 -26.87 -18.35 -2.70
CA ARG A 478 -27.81 -17.39 -2.09
C ARG A 478 -28.61 -18.00 -0.94
N ALA A 479 -28.83 -19.31 -1.00
CA ALA A 479 -29.27 -20.12 0.13
C ALA A 479 -28.20 -20.08 1.25
#